data_AF-W7LCQ2-F1
#
_entry.id   AF-W7LCQ2-F1
#
_cell.length_a   1.000
_cell.length_b   1.000
_cell.length_c   1.000
_cell.angle_alpha   90.00
_cell.angle_beta   90.00
_cell.angle_gamma   90.00
#
_symmetry.space_group_name_H-M   'P 1'
#
loop_
_entity.id
_entity.type
_entity.pdbx_description
1 polymer ?
#
loop_
_entity_poly.entity_id
_entity_poly.type
_entity_poly.pdbx_seq_one_letter_code
_entity_poly.pdbx_strand_id
1 'polypeptide(L)'
;MSSREIFWWGSKSFIFSFSLPFFAISAQSRQDTRSFPHEKLRLRSCYDLSFLALGASETDPYFSEETDPPDHGISLVEGVCSVVITGQSKQYWTAVCLNDDLYDGIDEPRLSPEDDMEQLDVVDPIVLKMGKPPKSPRAYALAALATGLVKVVDCHKDIQDSFRTSFNLHVPSSKHSSSGDISPSWAKEWDKKYPEALQRVMYYNQRIVERLEHFLSHHLMVCPRGLPQHKLWLSVNVEERATQSLIDIMNSLESLREVHSELAQLFKSLNEPSQPSPSPSFLFLLRQAN
;
A
#
# COMPACT_ATOMS: atom_id res chain seq x y z
N MET A 1 13.48 3.79 5.79
CA MET A 1 14.06 4.79 4.89
C MET A 1 15.24 5.44 5.59
N SER A 2 16.34 5.71 4.90
CA SER A 2 17.53 6.33 5.49
C SER A 2 18.33 7.11 4.44
N SER A 3 18.94 8.21 4.85
CA SER A 3 19.95 8.93 4.09
C SER A 3 21.19 9.18 4.94
N ARG A 4 22.38 8.89 4.39
CA ARG A 4 23.66 9.08 5.09
C ARG A 4 24.81 9.35 4.13
N GLU A 5 25.81 10.07 4.63
CA GLU A 5 27.13 10.15 4.02
C GLU A 5 28.02 9.07 4.62
N ILE A 6 28.86 8.45 3.79
CA ILE A 6 29.77 7.40 4.22
C ILE A 6 31.13 7.63 3.57
N PHE A 7 32.20 7.44 4.33
CA PHE A 7 33.56 7.45 3.79
C PHE A 7 33.93 6.03 3.39
N TRP A 8 34.10 5.79 2.09
CA TRP A 8 34.52 4.51 1.52
C TRP A 8 35.72 4.76 0.60
N TRP A 9 36.79 3.98 0.77
CA TRP A 9 37.96 3.99 -0.12
C TRP A 9 38.58 5.38 -0.33
N GLY A 10 38.72 6.17 0.74
CA GLY A 10 39.34 7.50 0.70
C GLY A 10 38.44 8.62 0.17
N SER A 11 37.21 8.32 -0.25
CA SER A 11 36.27 9.27 -0.85
C SER A 11 34.95 9.33 -0.09
N LYS A 12 34.36 10.52 -0.06
CA LYS A 12 33.05 10.75 0.53
C LYS A 12 31.96 10.29 -0.46
N SER A 13 31.16 9.32 -0.06
CA SER A 13 30.05 8.78 -0.82
C SER A 13 28.72 9.07 -0.13
N PHE A 14 27.62 9.06 -0.88
CA PHE A 14 26.26 9.14 -0.32
C PHE A 14 25.52 7.82 -0.55
N ILE A 15 24.59 7.51 0.36
CA ILE A 15 23.60 6.44 0.19
C ILE A 15 22.21 6.97 0.58
N PHE A 16 21.26 6.81 -0.33
CA PHE A 16 19.83 6.92 -0.09
C PHE A 16 19.22 5.53 -0.19
N SER A 17 18.47 5.10 0.82
CA SER A 17 17.83 3.80 0.82
C SER A 17 16.41 3.88 1.32
N PHE A 18 15.50 3.35 0.51
CA PHE A 18 14.08 3.21 0.80
C PHE A 18 13.73 1.73 0.74
N SER A 19 12.97 1.26 1.71
CA SER A 19 12.44 -0.10 1.75
C SER A 19 11.10 -0.03 2.47
N LEU A 20 10.06 -0.25 1.70
CA LEU A 20 8.67 -0.11 2.06
C LEU A 20 7.98 -1.46 1.90
N PRO A 21 7.90 -2.28 2.96
CA PRO A 21 7.01 -3.42 2.96
C PRO A 21 5.57 -2.92 3.00
N PHE A 22 4.71 -3.47 2.15
CA PHE A 22 3.30 -3.13 2.03
C PHE A 22 2.48 -4.39 1.75
N PHE A 23 1.16 -4.28 1.84
CA PHE A 23 0.27 -5.36 1.42
C PHE A 23 -0.45 -4.98 0.13
N ALA A 24 -0.71 -5.99 -0.69
CA ALA A 24 -1.61 -5.92 -1.83
C ALA A 24 -2.60 -7.09 -1.78
N ILE A 25 -3.77 -6.92 -2.41
CA ILE A 25 -4.68 -8.03 -2.69
C ILE A 25 -4.26 -8.66 -4.01
N SER A 26 -4.15 -9.99 -4.02
CA SER A 26 -3.85 -10.77 -5.22
C SER A 26 -4.70 -12.03 -5.27
N ALA A 27 -4.98 -12.50 -6.49
CA ALA A 27 -5.60 -13.80 -6.73
C ALA A 27 -4.65 -14.92 -6.27
N GLN A 28 -5.19 -16.02 -5.76
CA GLN A 28 -4.38 -17.14 -5.26
C GLN A 28 -3.49 -17.77 -6.35
N SER A 29 -3.95 -17.81 -7.59
CA SER A 29 -3.24 -18.27 -8.79
C SER A 29 -2.00 -17.45 -9.12
N ARG A 30 -1.95 -16.17 -8.71
CA ARG A 30 -0.83 -15.25 -8.97
C ARG A 30 0.16 -15.15 -7.80
N GLN A 31 0.04 -16.01 -6.80
CA GLN A 31 0.93 -15.96 -5.63
C GLN A 31 2.34 -16.45 -5.89
N ASP A 32 3.31 -15.77 -5.28
CA ASP A 32 4.68 -16.24 -5.19
C ASP A 32 4.75 -17.51 -4.32
N THR A 33 5.05 -18.64 -4.95
CA THR A 33 5.17 -19.95 -4.30
C THR A 33 6.60 -20.27 -3.84
N ARG A 34 7.56 -19.36 -4.07
CA ARG A 34 8.96 -19.57 -3.66
C ARG A 34 9.05 -19.72 -2.15
N SER A 35 9.78 -20.74 -1.72
CA SER A 35 10.00 -21.05 -0.30
C SER A 35 11.48 -21.24 -0.01
N PHE A 36 11.87 -21.00 1.23
CA PHE A 36 13.24 -21.27 1.68
C PHE A 36 13.50 -22.78 1.62
N PRO A 37 14.61 -23.24 1.01
CA PRO A 37 14.88 -24.66 0.75
C PRO A 37 14.90 -25.56 1.99
N HIS A 38 15.10 -25.00 3.18
CA HIS A 38 15.28 -25.77 4.42
C HIS A 38 14.13 -25.65 5.41
N GLU A 39 13.24 -24.66 5.28
CA GLU A 39 12.22 -24.39 6.30
C GLU A 39 10.79 -24.47 5.75
N LYS A 40 10.59 -24.67 4.42
CA LYS A 40 9.30 -24.54 3.74
C LYS A 40 8.54 -23.24 4.06
N LEU A 41 9.23 -22.25 4.65
CA LEU A 41 8.69 -20.93 4.89
C LEU A 41 8.61 -20.21 3.55
N ARG A 42 7.44 -19.64 3.25
CA ARG A 42 7.26 -18.80 2.07
C ARG A 42 8.19 -17.58 2.18
N LEU A 43 8.72 -17.16 1.05
CA LEU A 43 9.58 -15.97 0.97
C LEU A 43 8.83 -14.70 1.40
N ARG A 44 7.53 -14.66 1.13
CA ARG A 44 6.62 -13.55 1.45
C ARG A 44 5.48 -14.02 2.32
N SER A 45 5.05 -13.15 3.24
CA SER A 45 3.83 -13.39 4.01
C SER A 45 2.62 -13.39 3.07
N CYS A 46 1.74 -14.37 3.24
CA CYS A 46 0.50 -14.49 2.47
C CYS A 46 -0.61 -14.94 3.39
N TYR A 47 -1.73 -14.22 3.38
CA TYR A 47 -2.88 -14.48 4.24
C TYR A 47 -4.14 -14.65 3.39
N ASP A 48 -4.83 -15.77 3.55
CA ASP A 48 -6.11 -16.02 2.90
C ASP A 48 -7.15 -14.96 3.29
N LEU A 49 -7.80 -14.36 2.28
CA LEU A 49 -8.88 -13.38 2.43
C LEU A 49 -10.21 -13.92 1.89
N SER A 50 -10.31 -15.20 1.53
CA SER A 50 -11.54 -15.80 0.99
C SER A 50 -12.73 -15.60 1.94
N PHE A 51 -12.47 -15.54 3.26
CA PHE A 51 -13.48 -15.27 4.28
C PHE A 51 -14.20 -13.93 4.13
N LEU A 52 -13.66 -12.96 3.37
CA LEU A 52 -14.30 -11.67 3.15
C LEU A 52 -15.62 -11.78 2.38
N ALA A 53 -15.85 -12.89 1.67
CA ALA A 53 -17.05 -13.14 0.86
C ALA A 53 -17.47 -11.92 0.03
N LEU A 54 -16.47 -11.33 -0.63
CA LEU A 54 -16.68 -10.41 -1.75
C LEU A 54 -17.21 -11.27 -2.91
N GLY A 55 -18.41 -11.83 -2.77
CA GLY A 55 -19.04 -12.63 -3.80
C GLY A 55 -18.99 -11.84 -5.09
N ALA A 56 -18.63 -12.50 -6.20
CA ALA A 56 -18.34 -11.92 -7.51
C ALA A 56 -19.25 -10.70 -7.80
N SER A 57 -18.83 -9.55 -7.30
CA SER A 57 -19.48 -8.29 -7.56
C SER A 57 -19.04 -8.02 -8.97
N GLU A 58 -19.98 -8.28 -9.87
CA GLU A 58 -19.83 -8.15 -11.31
C GLU A 58 -18.95 -6.95 -11.65
N THR A 59 -17.97 -7.20 -12.53
CA THR A 59 -17.11 -6.21 -13.21
C THR A 59 -16.11 -5.45 -12.34
N ASP A 60 -15.04 -6.15 -11.96
CA ASP A 60 -13.72 -5.50 -11.94
C ASP A 60 -13.05 -5.71 -13.31
N PRO A 61 -12.78 -4.65 -14.11
CA PRO A 61 -12.12 -4.77 -15.40
C PRO A 61 -10.68 -5.31 -15.31
N TYR A 62 -10.09 -5.43 -14.12
CA TYR A 62 -8.78 -6.06 -13.93
C TYR A 62 -8.74 -7.58 -14.17
N PHE A 63 -9.90 -8.24 -14.24
CA PHE A 63 -10.00 -9.72 -14.32
C PHE A 63 -10.63 -10.25 -15.62
N SER A 64 -10.63 -9.47 -16.69
CA SER A 64 -11.23 -9.90 -17.97
C SER A 64 -10.23 -9.83 -19.12
N GLU A 65 -9.47 -10.92 -19.31
CA GLU A 65 -9.17 -11.57 -20.59
C GLU A 65 -8.13 -12.68 -20.33
N GLU A 66 -8.56 -13.83 -19.79
CA GLU A 66 -8.05 -15.15 -20.20
C GLU A 66 -8.80 -16.28 -19.47
N THR A 67 -8.88 -17.42 -20.14
CA THR A 67 -9.84 -18.51 -19.93
C THR A 67 -9.29 -19.55 -18.95
N ASP A 68 -9.07 -19.17 -17.70
CA ASP A 68 -8.76 -20.12 -16.61
C ASP A 68 -9.92 -20.22 -15.63
N PRO A 69 -10.12 -21.38 -14.95
CA PRO A 69 -11.27 -21.59 -14.07
C PRO A 69 -11.29 -20.51 -12.99
N PRO A 70 -12.50 -20.08 -12.55
CA PRO A 70 -12.63 -18.93 -11.68
C PRO A 70 -11.91 -19.19 -10.35
N ASP A 71 -10.78 -18.53 -10.19
CA ASP A 71 -9.97 -18.56 -9.00
C ASP A 71 -10.65 -17.68 -7.93
N HIS A 72 -11.54 -18.28 -7.16
CA HIS A 72 -12.39 -17.57 -6.19
C HIS A 72 -11.65 -17.14 -4.91
N GLY A 73 -10.35 -17.44 -4.79
CA GLY A 73 -9.56 -17.12 -3.61
C GLY A 73 -8.80 -15.81 -3.77
N ILE A 74 -9.11 -14.81 -2.94
CA ILE A 74 -8.27 -13.62 -2.77
C ILE A 74 -7.35 -13.79 -1.57
N SER A 75 -6.19 -13.14 -1.60
CA SER A 75 -5.24 -13.15 -0.48
C SER A 75 -4.52 -11.84 -0.33
N LEU A 76 -4.13 -11.55 0.91
CA LEU A 76 -3.26 -10.45 1.27
C LEU A 76 -1.81 -10.91 1.12
N VAL A 77 -1.08 -10.32 0.18
CA VAL A 77 0.32 -10.68 -0.12
C VAL A 77 1.24 -9.52 0.26
N GLU A 78 2.33 -9.85 0.95
CA GLU A 78 3.37 -8.88 1.31
C GLU A 78 4.27 -8.58 0.11
N GLY A 79 4.32 -7.30 -0.28
CA GLY A 79 5.25 -6.76 -1.26
C GLY A 79 6.26 -5.80 -0.66
N VAL A 80 7.31 -5.51 -1.40
CA VAL A 80 8.33 -4.54 -1.04
C VAL A 80 8.63 -3.63 -2.22
N CYS A 81 8.56 -2.32 -1.97
CA CYS A 81 9.18 -1.32 -2.81
C CYS A 81 10.53 -0.94 -2.19
N SER A 82 11.64 -1.30 -2.85
CA SER A 82 12.98 -1.05 -2.35
C SER A 82 13.84 -0.34 -3.39
N VAL A 83 14.47 0.75 -2.98
CA VAL A 83 15.34 1.56 -3.84
C VAL A 83 16.62 1.89 -3.08
N VAL A 84 17.76 1.69 -3.71
CA VAL A 84 19.07 2.08 -3.19
C VAL A 84 19.77 2.93 -4.22
N ILE A 85 20.19 4.12 -3.82
CA ILE A 85 20.90 5.07 -4.68
C ILE A 85 22.19 5.44 -3.98
N THR A 86 23.31 5.26 -4.67
CA THR A 86 24.63 5.52 -4.11
C THR A 86 25.59 6.09 -5.14
N GLY A 87 26.53 6.90 -4.70
CA GLY A 87 27.52 7.49 -5.58
C GLY A 87 28.54 8.35 -4.84
N GLN A 88 29.56 8.76 -5.58
CA GLN A 88 30.61 9.67 -5.10
C GLN A 88 30.28 11.13 -5.44
N SER A 89 29.53 11.37 -6.51
CA SER A 89 29.17 12.73 -6.95
C SER A 89 27.83 12.78 -7.66
N LYS A 90 27.42 13.97 -8.12
CA LYS A 90 26.22 14.12 -8.96
C LYS A 90 26.38 13.48 -10.35
N GLN A 91 27.63 13.31 -10.80
CA GLN A 91 27.97 12.73 -12.11
C GLN A 91 28.23 11.22 -12.04
N TYR A 92 28.69 10.71 -10.89
CA TYR A 92 29.06 9.31 -10.70
C TYR A 92 28.22 8.69 -9.58
N TRP A 93 27.09 8.11 -9.97
CA TRP A 93 26.15 7.44 -9.08
C TRP A 93 25.40 6.32 -9.81
N THR A 94 24.79 5.44 -9.04
CA THR A 94 23.97 4.33 -9.52
C THR A 94 22.72 4.21 -8.65
N ALA A 95 21.65 3.71 -9.25
CA ALA A 95 20.42 3.34 -8.59
C ALA A 95 20.11 1.86 -8.84
N VAL A 96 19.60 1.21 -7.81
CA VAL A 96 19.07 -0.15 -7.88
C VAL A 96 17.64 -0.10 -7.33
N CYS A 97 16.69 -0.45 -8.18
CA CYS A 97 15.27 -0.50 -7.86
C CYS A 97 14.82 -1.97 -7.86
N LEU A 98 14.37 -2.44 -6.70
CA LEU A 98 13.88 -3.78 -6.44
C LEU A 98 12.43 -3.63 -5.96
N ASN A 99 11.50 -3.58 -6.90
CA ASN A 99 10.07 -3.49 -6.61
C ASN A 99 9.42 -4.83 -6.95
N ASP A 100 8.56 -5.32 -6.07
CA ASP A 100 7.73 -6.47 -6.39
C ASP A 100 6.57 -6.02 -7.29
N ASP A 101 6.36 -6.74 -8.39
CA ASP A 101 5.25 -6.54 -9.33
C ASP A 101 3.99 -7.26 -8.80
N LEU A 102 3.50 -6.83 -7.64
CA LEU A 102 2.27 -7.39 -7.05
C LEU A 102 0.99 -6.77 -7.64
N TYR A 103 1.12 -5.76 -8.49
CA TYR A 103 0.02 -4.98 -9.05
C TYR A 103 0.11 -4.99 -10.57
N ASP A 104 -0.85 -5.63 -11.25
CA ASP A 104 -0.98 -5.67 -12.71
C ASP A 104 -1.70 -4.40 -13.24
N GLY A 105 -1.24 -3.22 -12.81
CA GLY A 105 -1.55 -2.00 -13.53
C GLY A 105 -0.85 -2.06 -14.88
N ILE A 106 -1.60 -1.90 -15.97
CA ILE A 106 -1.17 -1.95 -17.39
C ILE A 106 0.00 -0.98 -17.71
N ASP A 107 0.41 -0.14 -16.76
CA ASP A 107 1.31 1.00 -16.93
C ASP A 107 2.81 0.76 -16.61
N GLU A 108 3.25 -0.49 -16.37
CA GLU A 108 4.69 -0.77 -16.25
C GLU A 108 5.20 -1.61 -17.42
N PRO A 109 5.97 -1.01 -18.35
CA PRO A 109 6.59 -1.76 -19.42
C PRO A 109 7.58 -2.75 -18.80
N ARG A 110 7.19 -4.03 -18.80
CA ARG A 110 8.10 -5.14 -18.52
C ARG A 110 9.09 -5.19 -19.68
N LEU A 111 10.38 -5.32 -19.39
CA LEU A 111 11.34 -5.78 -20.39
C LEU A 111 10.92 -7.21 -20.74
N SER A 112 10.44 -7.44 -21.96
CA SER A 112 10.13 -8.80 -22.38
C SER A 112 11.46 -9.57 -22.49
N PRO A 113 11.53 -10.86 -22.11
CA PRO A 113 12.74 -11.65 -22.28
C PRO A 113 13.15 -11.80 -23.77
N GLU A 114 12.25 -11.43 -24.69
CA GLU A 114 12.39 -11.50 -26.14
C GLU A 114 12.75 -10.14 -26.76
N ASP A 115 12.80 -9.06 -25.97
CA ASP A 115 13.26 -7.76 -26.44
C ASP A 115 14.77 -7.84 -26.66
N ASP A 116 15.16 -7.90 -27.94
CA ASP A 116 16.55 -7.88 -28.38
C ASP A 116 17.34 -6.82 -27.61
N MET A 117 18.45 -7.23 -26.99
CA MET A 117 19.35 -6.35 -26.23
C MET A 117 19.87 -5.13 -27.02
N GLU A 118 19.63 -5.10 -28.33
CA GLU A 118 20.02 -4.05 -29.27
C GLU A 118 18.98 -2.91 -29.39
N GLN A 119 17.73 -3.09 -28.90
CA GLN A 119 16.70 -2.03 -28.83
C GLN A 119 16.59 -1.38 -27.44
N LEU A 120 17.46 -1.77 -26.49
CA LEU A 120 17.58 -1.16 -25.16
C LEU A 120 18.23 0.24 -25.26
N ASP A 121 17.57 1.19 -25.92
CA ASP A 121 17.63 2.60 -25.53
C ASP A 121 16.86 2.69 -24.18
N VAL A 122 17.51 2.19 -23.12
CA VAL A 122 16.94 1.90 -21.80
C VAL A 122 16.49 3.20 -21.14
N VAL A 123 15.25 3.60 -21.38
CA VAL A 123 14.65 4.66 -20.58
C VAL A 123 14.16 4.01 -19.29
N ASP A 124 14.87 4.31 -18.21
CA ASP A 124 14.51 3.92 -16.85
C ASP A 124 13.00 4.16 -16.60
N PRO A 125 12.21 3.18 -16.11
CA PRO A 125 10.77 3.32 -15.88
C PRO A 125 10.39 4.50 -14.99
N ILE A 126 11.28 4.86 -14.05
CA ILE A 126 11.13 6.02 -13.18
C ILE A 126 11.29 7.30 -14.01
N VAL A 127 12.23 7.32 -14.96
CA VAL A 127 12.45 8.41 -15.93
C VAL A 127 11.31 8.51 -16.96
N LEU A 128 10.77 7.39 -17.44
CA LEU A 128 9.64 7.34 -18.38
C LEU A 128 8.40 8.01 -17.81
N LYS A 129 8.03 7.69 -16.56
CA LYS A 129 6.87 8.29 -15.87
C LYS A 129 7.02 9.80 -15.61
N MET A 130 8.23 10.36 -15.73
CA MET A 130 8.51 11.76 -15.39
C MET A 130 8.59 12.73 -16.57
N GLY A 131 8.60 12.26 -17.82
CA GLY A 131 8.70 13.06 -19.05
C GLY A 131 10.00 13.87 -19.23
N LYS A 132 10.75 14.14 -18.15
CA LYS A 132 12.12 14.68 -18.14
C LYS A 132 12.91 13.97 -17.03
N PRO A 133 14.12 13.45 -17.30
CA PRO A 133 14.91 12.72 -16.32
C PRO A 133 15.31 13.61 -15.13
N PRO A 134 15.35 13.06 -13.90
CA PRO A 134 15.95 13.73 -12.75
C PRO A 134 17.41 14.09 -13.02
N LYS A 135 17.83 15.30 -12.65
CA LYS A 135 19.19 15.80 -12.95
C LYS A 135 20.20 15.47 -11.85
N SER A 136 19.75 15.04 -10.68
CA SER A 136 20.61 14.69 -9.56
C SER A 136 20.14 13.42 -8.85
N PRO A 137 21.05 12.70 -8.16
CA PRO A 137 20.70 11.50 -7.39
C PRO A 137 19.66 11.76 -6.29
N ARG A 138 19.54 13.01 -5.81
CA ARG A 138 18.54 13.40 -4.80
C ARG A 138 17.16 13.55 -5.43
N ALA A 139 17.10 14.22 -6.58
CA ALA A 139 15.86 14.34 -7.33
C ALA A 139 15.36 12.95 -7.75
N TYR A 140 16.27 12.08 -8.21
CA TYR A 140 15.96 10.70 -8.53
C TYR A 140 15.45 9.93 -7.30
N ALA A 141 16.11 10.09 -6.14
CA ALA A 141 15.68 9.44 -4.91
C ALA A 141 14.26 9.83 -4.48
N LEU A 142 13.93 11.13 -4.52
CA LEU A 142 12.58 11.58 -4.18
C LEU A 142 11.55 11.08 -5.19
N ALA A 143 11.88 11.10 -6.48
CA ALA A 143 10.97 10.62 -7.50
C ALA A 143 10.71 9.11 -7.42
N ALA A 144 11.77 8.31 -7.24
CA ALA A 144 11.65 6.87 -7.05
C ALA A 144 10.79 6.52 -5.83
N LEU A 145 10.99 7.25 -4.72
CA LEU A 145 10.17 7.10 -3.53
C LEU A 145 8.71 7.52 -3.79
N ALA A 146 8.47 8.65 -4.45
CA ALA A 146 7.14 9.12 -4.80
C ALA A 146 6.38 8.08 -5.65
N THR A 147 7.00 7.57 -6.72
CA THR A 147 6.42 6.53 -7.57
C THR A 147 6.09 5.26 -6.78
N GLY A 148 6.99 4.81 -5.90
CA GLY A 148 6.75 3.68 -5.03
C GLY A 148 5.58 3.89 -4.07
N LEU A 149 5.47 5.09 -3.48
CA LEU A 149 4.41 5.43 -2.54
C LEU A 149 3.03 5.51 -3.20
N VAL A 150 2.93 6.02 -4.43
CA VAL A 150 1.65 6.02 -5.17
C VAL A 150 1.10 4.60 -5.26
N LYS A 151 1.93 3.64 -5.71
CA LYS A 151 1.52 2.22 -5.78
C LYS A 151 1.07 1.66 -4.43
N VAL A 152 1.82 1.97 -3.37
CA VAL A 152 1.52 1.51 -2.01
C VAL A 152 0.17 2.08 -1.54
N VAL A 153 -0.09 3.36 -1.81
CA VAL A 153 -1.36 4.02 -1.49
C VAL A 153 -2.51 3.35 -2.22
N ASP A 154 -2.37 3.10 -3.52
CA ASP A 154 -3.42 2.47 -4.34
C ASP A 154 -3.76 1.08 -3.81
N CYS A 155 -2.75 0.23 -3.57
CA CYS A 155 -2.94 -1.10 -2.98
C CYS A 155 -3.67 -1.03 -1.62
N HIS A 156 -3.32 -0.05 -0.79
CA HIS A 156 -3.91 0.10 0.54
C HIS A 156 -5.34 0.64 0.49
N LYS A 157 -5.70 1.44 -0.52
CA LYS A 157 -7.08 1.85 -0.80
C LYS A 157 -7.93 0.66 -1.26
N ASP A 158 -7.41 -0.16 -2.16
CA ASP A 158 -8.12 -1.37 -2.62
C ASP A 158 -8.39 -2.35 -1.46
N ILE A 159 -7.41 -2.50 -0.56
CA ILE A 159 -7.58 -3.27 0.68
C ILE A 159 -8.68 -2.64 1.53
N GLN A 160 -8.62 -1.33 1.78
CA GLN A 160 -9.62 -0.65 2.58
C GLN A 160 -11.03 -0.83 2.02
N ASP A 161 -11.21 -0.68 0.71
CA ASP A 161 -12.51 -0.81 0.05
C ASP A 161 -13.02 -2.26 0.08
N SER A 162 -12.12 -3.23 -0.05
CA SER A 162 -12.44 -4.66 0.15
C SER A 162 -12.93 -4.94 1.57
N PHE A 163 -12.24 -4.43 2.58
CA PHE A 163 -12.64 -4.59 3.99
C PHE A 163 -13.95 -3.88 4.29
N ARG A 164 -14.17 -2.68 3.75
CA ARG A 164 -15.45 -1.94 3.88
C ARG A 164 -16.60 -2.69 3.22
N THR A 165 -16.39 -3.20 2.01
CA THR A 165 -17.41 -3.96 1.28
C THR A 165 -17.82 -5.19 2.06
N SER A 166 -16.85 -5.98 2.53
CA SER A 166 -17.11 -7.14 3.39
C SER A 166 -17.86 -6.76 4.67
N PHE A 167 -17.46 -5.67 5.35
CA PHE A 167 -18.17 -5.19 6.55
C PHE A 167 -19.64 -4.89 6.26
N ASN A 168 -19.94 -4.17 5.18
CA ASN A 168 -21.32 -3.80 4.84
C ASN A 168 -22.19 -5.01 4.44
N LEU A 169 -21.59 -6.07 3.90
CA LEU A 169 -22.28 -7.32 3.58
C LEU A 169 -22.65 -8.11 4.85
N HIS A 170 -21.76 -8.12 5.84
CA HIS A 170 -21.87 -8.96 7.03
C HIS A 170 -22.47 -8.25 8.26
N VAL A 171 -22.42 -6.92 8.30
CA VAL A 171 -23.00 -6.09 9.36
C VAL A 171 -24.09 -5.23 8.73
N PRO A 172 -25.35 -5.70 8.69
CA PRO A 172 -26.45 -4.94 8.11
C PRO A 172 -26.63 -3.63 8.87
N SER A 173 -26.42 -2.50 8.20
CA SER A 173 -26.94 -1.24 8.70
C SER A 173 -28.47 -1.37 8.78
N SER A 174 -29.07 -1.03 9.92
CA SER A 174 -30.50 -1.15 10.13
C SER A 174 -31.27 -0.21 9.18
N LYS A 175 -31.55 -0.67 7.95
CA LYS A 175 -32.60 -0.20 7.03
C LYS A 175 -32.52 -1.00 5.72
N HIS A 176 -33.41 -1.97 5.59
CA HIS A 176 -33.86 -2.57 4.32
C HIS A 176 -32.81 -3.28 3.46
N SER A 177 -32.21 -4.35 3.96
CA SER A 177 -31.64 -5.38 3.07
C SER A 177 -31.95 -6.75 3.66
N SER A 178 -32.72 -7.56 2.92
CA SER A 178 -32.77 -8.99 3.17
C SER A 178 -31.37 -9.54 2.87
N SER A 179 -30.56 -9.76 3.90
CA SER A 179 -29.31 -10.49 3.74
C SER A 179 -29.67 -11.86 3.15
N GLY A 180 -29.14 -12.17 1.96
CA GLY A 180 -29.17 -13.54 1.45
C GLY A 180 -28.59 -14.48 2.51
N ASP A 181 -29.11 -15.71 2.58
CA ASP A 181 -28.78 -16.69 3.61
C ASP A 181 -27.27 -16.96 3.69
N ILE A 182 -26.54 -16.21 4.53
CA ILE A 182 -25.15 -16.49 4.86
C ILE A 182 -25.14 -17.72 5.76
N SER A 183 -24.40 -18.75 5.36
CA SER A 183 -24.27 -19.97 6.16
C SER A 183 -23.79 -19.64 7.59
N PRO A 184 -24.41 -20.20 8.65
CA PRO A 184 -23.99 -19.99 10.04
C PRO A 184 -22.53 -20.37 10.32
N SER A 185 -21.95 -21.30 9.54
CA SER A 185 -20.53 -21.67 9.65
C SER A 185 -19.61 -20.57 9.13
N TRP A 186 -20.04 -19.87 8.09
CA TRP A 186 -19.29 -18.81 7.44
C TRP A 186 -19.29 -17.52 8.27
N ALA A 187 -20.44 -17.14 8.84
CA ALA A 187 -20.54 -16.00 9.75
C ALA A 187 -19.56 -16.12 10.92
N LYS A 188 -19.44 -17.32 11.52
CA LYS A 188 -18.47 -17.59 12.59
C LYS A 188 -17.02 -17.49 12.14
N GLU A 189 -16.72 -17.89 10.90
CA GLU A 189 -15.38 -17.76 10.34
C GLU A 189 -15.02 -16.29 10.08
N TRP A 190 -15.96 -15.52 9.53
CA TRP A 190 -15.82 -14.08 9.34
C TRP A 190 -15.60 -13.35 10.67
N ASP A 191 -16.46 -13.60 11.68
CA ASP A 191 -16.36 -12.99 13.02
C ASP A 191 -14.99 -13.18 13.66
N LYS A 192 -14.33 -14.32 13.38
CA LYS A 192 -13.00 -14.62 13.88
C LYS A 192 -11.89 -14.00 13.03
N LYS A 193 -11.92 -14.21 11.71
CA LYS A 193 -10.80 -13.86 10.83
C LYS A 193 -10.77 -12.39 10.45
N TYR A 194 -11.93 -11.73 10.34
CA TYR A 194 -12.03 -10.34 9.90
C TYR A 194 -11.30 -9.36 10.83
N PRO A 195 -11.50 -9.38 12.16
CA PRO A 195 -10.78 -8.47 13.05
C PRO A 195 -9.27 -8.70 13.04
N GLU A 196 -8.83 -9.97 12.98
CA GLU A 196 -7.40 -10.34 12.93
C GLU A 196 -6.72 -9.82 11.66
N ALA A 197 -7.37 -9.98 10.50
CA ALA A 197 -6.86 -9.50 9.23
C ALA A 197 -6.85 -7.97 9.16
N LEU A 198 -7.92 -7.32 9.63
CA LEU A 198 -8.03 -5.85 9.67
C LEU A 198 -6.93 -5.24 10.55
N GLN A 199 -6.73 -5.78 11.75
CA GLN A 199 -5.68 -5.34 12.66
C GLN A 199 -4.28 -5.49 12.04
N ARG A 200 -4.05 -6.56 11.27
CA ARG A 200 -2.79 -6.77 10.56
C ARG A 200 -2.55 -5.69 9.50
N VAL A 201 -3.54 -5.39 8.66
CA VAL A 201 -3.45 -4.32 7.66
C VAL A 201 -3.20 -2.97 8.33
N MET A 202 -3.95 -2.65 9.39
CA MET A 202 -3.78 -1.42 10.16
C MET A 202 -2.35 -1.27 10.70
N TYR A 203 -1.80 -2.35 11.27
CA TYR A 203 -0.43 -2.35 11.80
C TYR A 203 0.61 -2.05 10.72
N TYR A 204 0.51 -2.68 9.55
CA TYR A 204 1.47 -2.44 8.46
C TYR A 204 1.32 -1.03 7.89
N ASN A 205 0.10 -0.55 7.65
CA ASN A 205 -0.14 0.81 7.18
C ASN A 205 0.44 1.86 8.14
N GLN A 206 0.21 1.68 9.45
CA GLN A 206 0.75 2.55 10.49
C GLN A 206 2.29 2.60 10.46
N ARG A 207 2.96 1.45 10.27
CA ARG A 207 4.43 1.42 10.17
C ARG A 207 4.97 2.16 8.95
N ILE A 208 4.24 2.16 7.84
CA ILE A 208 4.63 2.93 6.64
C ILE A 208 4.53 4.43 6.95
N VAL A 209 3.40 4.86 7.54
CA VAL A 209 3.18 6.24 7.99
C VAL A 209 4.31 6.71 8.92
N GLU A 210 4.59 5.97 10.00
CA GLU A 210 5.64 6.30 10.96
C GLU A 210 7.03 6.41 10.31
N ARG A 211 7.37 5.49 9.41
CA ARG A 211 8.65 5.52 8.68
C ARG A 211 8.76 6.73 7.78
N LEU A 212 7.66 7.12 7.14
CA LEU A 212 7.64 8.27 6.23
C LEU A 212 7.68 9.59 7.00
N GLU A 213 6.95 9.70 8.10
CA GLU A 213 7.02 10.83 9.03
C GLU A 213 8.42 11.00 9.60
N HIS A 214 9.05 9.91 10.03
CA HIS A 214 10.43 9.92 10.51
C HIS A 214 11.39 10.40 9.42
N PHE A 215 11.24 9.93 8.18
CA PHE A 215 12.05 10.37 7.06
C PHE A 215 11.91 11.88 6.79
N LEU A 216 10.68 12.38 6.72
CA LEU A 216 10.40 13.80 6.47
C LEU A 216 10.96 14.70 7.59
N SER A 217 10.81 14.29 8.85
CA SER A 217 11.23 15.07 10.02
C SER A 217 12.73 14.99 10.32
N HIS A 218 13.37 13.83 10.17
CA HIS A 218 14.75 13.60 10.62
C HIS A 218 15.77 13.54 9.48
N HIS A 219 15.39 13.03 8.30
CA HIS A 219 16.32 12.90 7.16
C HIS A 219 16.23 14.05 6.18
N LEU A 220 15.02 14.54 5.89
CA LEU A 220 14.79 15.72 5.06
C LEU A 220 14.76 17.01 5.89
N MET A 221 14.30 16.93 7.14
CA MET A 221 14.01 18.09 8.00
C MET A 221 13.12 19.10 7.27
N VAL A 222 11.97 18.64 6.80
CA VAL A 222 11.03 19.48 6.04
C VAL A 222 10.50 20.61 6.92
N CYS A 223 10.68 21.84 6.49
CA CYS A 223 10.19 23.02 7.18
C CYS A 223 8.69 23.27 6.91
N PRO A 224 8.04 24.21 7.62
CA PRO A 224 6.63 24.54 7.39
C PRO A 224 6.30 25.00 5.96
N ARG A 225 7.30 25.41 5.16
CA ARG A 225 7.13 25.77 3.75
C ARG A 225 7.19 24.56 2.79
N GLY A 226 7.31 23.34 3.32
CA GLY A 226 7.42 22.12 2.52
C GLY A 226 8.82 21.88 1.92
N LEU A 227 9.85 22.61 2.35
CA LEU A 227 11.21 22.49 1.81
C LEU A 227 12.17 21.74 2.76
N PRO A 228 13.06 20.88 2.24
CA PRO A 228 14.09 20.20 3.04
C PRO A 228 15.13 21.19 3.58
N GLN A 229 15.49 21.03 4.84
CA GLN A 229 16.55 21.81 5.51
C GLN A 229 17.83 21.02 5.74
N HIS A 230 17.78 19.69 5.68
CA HIS A 230 18.96 18.88 5.94
C HIS A 230 20.02 19.10 4.84
N LYS A 231 21.29 19.23 5.23
CA LYS A 231 22.42 19.55 4.32
C LYS A 231 22.51 18.62 3.11
N LEU A 232 22.11 17.36 3.25
CA LEU A 232 22.11 16.37 2.16
C LEU A 232 21.01 16.60 1.15
N TRP A 233 20.05 17.47 1.39
CA TRP A 233 18.86 17.64 0.58
C TRP A 233 18.63 19.09 0.15
N LEU A 234 19.46 20.05 0.59
CA LEU A 234 19.33 21.47 0.23
C LEU A 234 19.31 21.74 -1.28
N SER A 235 19.97 20.90 -2.09
CA SER A 235 19.98 21.08 -3.55
C SER A 235 18.64 20.75 -4.22
N VAL A 236 17.71 20.08 -3.52
CA VAL A 236 16.36 19.78 -4.02
C VAL A 236 15.60 21.05 -4.37
N ASN A 237 15.78 22.12 -3.59
CA ASN A 237 15.06 23.39 -3.75
C ASN A 237 15.31 24.09 -5.10
N VAL A 238 16.37 23.70 -5.81
CA VAL A 238 16.76 24.27 -7.11
C VAL A 238 16.19 23.44 -8.27
N GLU A 239 15.70 22.23 -7.99
CA GLU A 239 15.19 21.28 -8.97
C GLU A 239 13.66 21.18 -8.85
N GLU A 240 12.93 21.86 -9.74
CA GLU A 240 11.46 21.90 -9.75
C GLU A 240 10.82 20.51 -9.61
N ARG A 241 11.32 19.52 -10.36
CA ARG A 241 10.83 18.14 -10.28
C ARG A 241 11.05 17.48 -8.93
N ALA A 242 12.17 17.75 -8.28
CA ALA A 242 12.46 17.20 -6.95
C ALA A 242 11.51 17.79 -5.90
N THR A 243 11.15 19.07 -6.04
CA THR A 243 10.12 19.72 -5.23
C THR A 243 8.75 19.11 -5.49
N GLN A 244 8.39 18.82 -6.75
CA GLN A 244 7.14 18.13 -7.08
C GLN A 244 7.09 16.74 -6.45
N SER A 245 8.14 15.93 -6.58
CA SER A 245 8.18 14.60 -5.95
C SER A 245 8.05 14.68 -4.42
N LEU A 246 8.58 15.73 -3.79
CA LEU A 246 8.38 15.94 -2.35
C LEU A 246 6.92 16.24 -2.00
N ILE A 247 6.23 17.03 -2.82
CA ILE A 247 4.78 17.27 -2.69
C ILE A 247 4.02 15.96 -2.83
N ASP A 248 4.36 15.15 -3.85
CA ASP A 248 3.70 13.86 -4.10
C ASP A 248 3.92 12.87 -2.93
N ILE A 249 5.11 12.87 -2.33
CA ILE A 249 5.40 12.11 -1.11
C ILE A 249 4.52 12.58 0.06
N MET A 250 4.37 13.88 0.26
CA MET A 250 3.54 14.44 1.33
C MET A 250 2.05 14.12 1.13
N ASN A 251 1.57 14.20 -0.11
CA ASN A 251 0.20 13.80 -0.46
C ASN A 251 -0.03 12.31 -0.21
N SER A 252 0.94 11.46 -0.59
CA SER A 252 0.87 10.02 -0.32
C SER A 252 0.83 9.71 1.18
N LEU A 253 1.60 10.44 2.00
CA LEU A 253 1.53 10.34 3.46
C LEU A 253 0.12 10.63 3.98
N GLU A 254 -0.50 11.70 3.48
CA GLU A 254 -1.84 12.08 3.92
C GLU A 254 -2.88 11.02 3.51
N SER A 255 -2.82 10.54 2.27
CA SER A 255 -3.69 9.43 1.84
C SER A 255 -3.50 8.16 2.68
N LEU A 256 -2.28 7.81 3.09
CA LEU A 256 -2.07 6.66 3.99
C LEU A 256 -2.68 6.88 5.38
N ARG A 257 -2.70 8.12 5.88
CA ARG A 257 -3.36 8.48 7.15
C ARG A 257 -4.88 8.43 7.04
N GLU A 258 -5.44 8.89 5.92
CA GLU A 258 -6.86 8.75 5.61
C GLU A 258 -7.26 7.27 5.61
N VAL A 259 -6.52 6.44 4.87
CA VAL A 259 -6.72 4.98 4.85
C VAL A 259 -6.65 4.38 6.26
N HIS A 260 -5.64 4.76 7.05
CA HIS A 260 -5.53 4.28 8.42
C HIS A 260 -6.76 4.66 9.26
N SER A 261 -7.24 5.90 9.12
CA SER A 261 -8.37 6.42 9.87
C SER A 261 -9.67 5.67 9.52
N GLU A 262 -9.88 5.37 8.25
CA GLU A 262 -11.04 4.62 7.76
C GLU A 262 -11.00 3.15 8.24
N LEU A 263 -9.84 2.49 8.16
CA LEU A 263 -9.66 1.14 8.71
C LEU A 263 -9.89 1.11 10.23
N ALA A 264 -9.41 2.12 10.96
CA ALA A 264 -9.63 2.24 12.40
C ALA A 264 -11.10 2.49 12.74
N GLN A 265 -11.85 3.20 11.90
CA GLN A 265 -13.30 3.36 12.06
C GLN A 265 -14.03 2.03 11.89
N LEU A 266 -13.71 1.25 10.85
CA LEU A 266 -14.25 -0.10 10.68
C LEU A 266 -13.99 -0.98 11.92
N PHE A 267 -12.76 -0.94 12.43
CA PHE A 267 -12.38 -1.70 13.63
C PHE A 267 -13.15 -1.25 14.87
N LYS A 268 -13.45 0.05 15.02
CA LYS A 268 -14.28 0.55 16.12
C LYS A 268 -15.72 0.09 15.97
N SER A 269 -16.32 0.20 14.79
CA SER A 269 -17.70 -0.21 14.52
C SER A 269 -17.96 -1.70 14.75
N LEU A 270 -16.95 -2.57 14.55
CA LEU A 270 -17.00 -3.99 14.95
C LEU A 270 -17.20 -4.19 16.46
N ASN A 271 -16.65 -3.28 17.27
CA ASN A 271 -16.60 -3.39 18.73
C ASN A 271 -17.67 -2.54 19.43
N GLU A 272 -18.45 -1.74 18.69
CA GLU A 272 -19.58 -1.01 19.26
C GLU A 272 -20.72 -1.99 19.58
N PRO A 273 -21.21 -2.04 20.84
CA PRO A 273 -22.36 -2.86 21.15
C PRO A 273 -23.55 -2.32 20.38
N SER A 274 -24.22 -3.19 19.60
CA SER A 274 -25.50 -2.89 18.98
C SER A 274 -26.43 -2.38 20.09
N GLN A 275 -26.74 -1.09 20.13
CA GLN A 275 -27.66 -0.58 21.14
C GLN A 275 -28.97 -1.38 21.00
N PRO A 276 -29.48 -2.01 22.06
CA PRO A 276 -30.79 -2.63 21.98
C PRO A 276 -31.77 -1.53 21.63
N SER A 277 -32.45 -1.68 20.49
CA SER A 277 -33.59 -0.85 20.14
C SER A 277 -34.54 -0.83 21.34
N PRO A 278 -35.04 0.34 21.77
CA PRO A 278 -35.98 0.39 22.87
C PRO A 278 -37.19 -0.45 22.47
N SER A 279 -37.38 -1.55 23.20
CA SER A 279 -38.47 -2.48 22.97
C SER A 279 -39.80 -1.70 22.98
N PRO A 280 -40.71 -1.90 22.00
CA PRO A 280 -41.96 -1.14 21.90
C PRO A 280 -42.85 -1.22 23.16
N SER A 281 -42.56 -2.18 24.04
CA SER A 281 -43.25 -2.39 25.31
C SER A 281 -43.08 -1.25 26.32
N PHE A 282 -42.04 -0.41 26.22
CA PHE A 282 -41.86 0.73 27.14
C PHE A 282 -42.73 1.96 26.80
N LEU A 283 -43.19 2.08 25.56
CA LEU A 283 -44.09 3.19 25.16
C LEU A 283 -45.57 2.92 25.50
N PHE A 284 -45.93 1.69 25.88
CA PHE A 284 -47.30 1.36 26.28
C PHE A 284 -47.60 1.67 27.76
N LEU A 285 -46.60 1.65 28.63
CA LEU A 285 -46.80 1.91 30.07
C LEU A 285 -46.85 3.40 30.44
N LEU A 286 -46.31 4.29 29.61
CA LEU A 286 -46.39 5.74 29.83
C LEU A 286 -47.68 6.38 29.27
N ARG A 287 -48.53 5.62 28.57
CA ARG A 287 -49.81 6.12 28.03
C ARG A 287 -51.04 5.72 28.87
N GLN A 288 -50.86 4.95 29.94
CA GLN A 288 -51.94 4.60 30.88
C GLN A 288 -51.88 5.35 32.22
N ALA A 289 -50.97 6.33 32.37
CA ALA A 289 -50.82 7.12 33.59
C ALA A 289 -51.16 8.61 33.39
N ASN A 290 -52.13 8.92 32.52
CA ASN A 290 -52.81 10.21 32.44
C ASN A 290 -54.33 9.98 32.45
#